data_AF-A0A7Z0LGV9-F1
#
_entry.id   AF-A0A7Z0LGV9-F1
#
_cell.length_a   1.000
_cell.length_b   1.000
_cell.length_c   1.000
_cell.angle_alpha   90.00
_cell.angle_beta   90.00
_cell.angle_gamma   90.00
#
_symmetry.space_group_name_H-M   'P 1'
#
loop_
_entity.id
_entity.type
_entity.pdbx_description
1 polymer ?
#
loop_
_entity_poly.entity_id
_entity_poly.type
_entity_poly.pdbx_seq_one_letter_code
_entity_poly.pdbx_strand_id
1 'polypeptide(L)'
;MKKRNKLITSTFFATVLFATGNSAFAEELPKEEQPKTEVVTNNKKTEANVITTITNQKLLNEYLERTGQDFSGDILTFKPTENISFPKNTYTVTNGHFILNFPKGATDGYDLNFNGSTFLLGKNGYMLLNVEDKQGTKEDPRVIENYNVVGSVTEETQQDGSYKSNWRGRFKGNFVGSENVTIKNAHFSNAHHSDDHIFDLMGVNNVEIDGIESAGYGGENFTQEILKKRYKKNNHSVYSEVIQIDGILRGALGDPNALPNGSLFKNYNEKINNKSSKNVTIKNSKFTDFKGLNGQSLIDGTEEETVRRYGGTLGSHTTGSTGYENIIIENNEFINTIHVDGVEDPFIRPIHILAGISNGKVVKEDDYIRSTTKNIIVRNNKISLGDNRVYLDERDGVIDNKSHYITWDKTQENNILSEQEQQAKEIKNETTDNKLEYTKLSNEQLQNEKETNKLTNTGLKNNSIVALGMSIISGILIFLGLKKKNI
;
A
#
# COMPACT_ATOMS: atom_id res chain seq x y z
N MET A 1 21.65 -23.31 17.25
CA MET A 1 22.09 -22.18 16.40
C MET A 1 22.66 -22.73 15.11
N LYS A 2 21.84 -22.83 14.04
CA LYS A 2 22.32 -23.23 12.70
C LYS A 2 22.69 -21.95 11.94
N LYS A 3 23.94 -21.85 11.47
CA LYS A 3 24.41 -20.70 10.67
C LYS A 3 23.73 -20.77 9.29
N ARG A 4 22.80 -19.88 9.01
CA ARG A 4 22.30 -19.63 7.65
C ARG A 4 23.47 -19.08 6.83
N ASN A 5 23.89 -19.78 5.78
CA ASN A 5 24.86 -19.25 4.81
C ASN A 5 24.16 -18.15 4.03
N LYS A 6 24.45 -16.88 4.36
CA LYS A 6 24.06 -15.73 3.53
C LYS A 6 24.72 -15.90 2.17
N LEU A 7 23.91 -16.15 1.14
CA LEU A 7 24.30 -15.96 -0.24
C LEU A 7 24.57 -14.46 -0.41
N ILE A 8 25.81 -14.10 -0.69
CA ILE A 8 26.22 -12.72 -0.97
C ILE A 8 25.74 -12.41 -2.38
N THR A 9 24.65 -11.65 -2.50
CA THR A 9 24.31 -10.96 -3.74
C THR A 9 25.32 -9.84 -3.94
N SER A 10 26.11 -9.93 -5.02
CA SER A 10 27.04 -8.87 -5.41
C SER A 10 26.25 -7.68 -5.95
N THR A 11 26.10 -6.64 -5.14
CA THR A 11 25.63 -5.33 -5.61
C THR A 11 26.71 -4.70 -6.46
N PHE A 12 26.51 -4.65 -7.78
CA PHE A 12 27.34 -3.85 -8.68
C PHE A 12 27.00 -2.37 -8.46
N PHE A 13 27.89 -1.63 -7.81
CA PHE A 13 27.82 -0.16 -7.77
C PHE A 13 28.39 0.38 -9.09
N ALA A 14 27.53 0.88 -9.98
CA ALA A 14 27.96 1.72 -11.09
C ALA A 14 28.18 3.14 -10.56
N THR A 15 29.45 3.52 -10.38
CA THR A 15 29.85 4.89 -10.10
C THR A 15 29.65 5.74 -11.37
N VAL A 16 28.73 6.71 -11.33
CA VAL A 16 28.58 7.70 -12.41
C VAL A 16 29.67 8.75 -12.24
N LEU A 17 30.68 8.71 -13.12
CA LEU A 17 31.61 9.81 -13.34
C LEU A 17 31.03 10.70 -14.44
N PHE A 18 30.75 11.96 -14.14
CA PHE A 18 30.44 12.96 -15.17
C PHE A 18 31.73 13.33 -15.91
N ALA A 19 31.81 12.96 -17.18
CA ALA A 19 32.78 13.52 -18.13
C ALA A 19 32.01 14.11 -19.32
N THR A 20 32.21 15.41 -19.52
CA THR A 20 31.69 16.19 -20.65
C THR A 20 32.55 15.93 -21.90
N GLY A 21 31.92 15.70 -23.06
CA GLY A 21 32.57 15.91 -24.36
C GLY A 21 32.26 14.91 -25.47
N ASN A 22 31.42 15.35 -26.41
CA ASN A 22 31.38 15.08 -27.86
C ASN A 22 31.32 13.65 -28.45
N SER A 23 30.12 13.38 -28.99
CA SER A 23 29.78 12.93 -30.36
C SER A 23 30.40 11.67 -30.97
N ALA A 24 29.46 10.85 -31.47
CA ALA A 24 29.54 9.89 -32.57
C ALA A 24 30.10 8.50 -32.23
N PHE A 25 29.20 7.59 -31.87
CA PHE A 25 29.00 6.24 -32.44
C PHE A 25 27.81 5.63 -31.68
N ALA A 26 26.63 5.60 -32.30
CA ALA A 26 25.47 4.90 -31.73
C ALA A 26 25.61 3.42 -32.07
N GLU A 27 26.26 2.67 -31.20
CA GLU A 27 26.22 1.21 -31.20
C GLU A 27 24.85 0.81 -30.63
N GLU A 28 24.05 0.12 -31.44
CA GLU A 28 22.70 -0.32 -31.07
C GLU A 28 22.83 -1.33 -29.90
N LEU A 29 22.43 -0.92 -28.70
CA LEU A 29 22.43 -1.79 -27.52
C LEU A 29 21.62 -3.06 -27.83
N PRO A 30 22.08 -4.26 -27.44
CA PRO A 30 21.36 -5.49 -27.71
C PRO A 30 19.97 -5.42 -27.07
N LYS A 31 18.92 -5.64 -27.86
CA LYS A 31 17.58 -5.87 -27.32
C LYS A 31 17.66 -7.09 -26.40
N GLU A 32 17.40 -6.89 -25.11
CA GLU A 32 17.13 -7.99 -24.17
C GLU A 32 15.97 -8.81 -24.74
N GLU A 33 16.28 -9.98 -25.29
CA GLU A 33 15.26 -10.98 -25.62
C GLU A 33 14.61 -11.41 -24.30
N GLN A 34 13.31 -11.17 -24.16
CA GLN A 34 12.56 -11.77 -23.06
C GLN A 34 12.79 -13.27 -23.08
N PRO A 35 13.07 -13.91 -21.93
CA PRO A 35 13.31 -15.34 -21.89
C PRO A 35 12.07 -16.05 -22.42
N LYS A 36 12.21 -16.73 -23.56
CA LYS A 36 11.22 -17.68 -24.05
C LYS A 36 11.10 -18.77 -22.99
N THR A 37 9.99 -18.77 -22.27
CA THR A 37 9.59 -19.86 -21.38
C THR A 37 9.39 -21.09 -22.26
N GLU A 38 10.39 -21.99 -22.29
CA GLU A 38 10.19 -23.33 -22.83
C GLU A 38 9.13 -24.01 -21.96
N VAL A 39 7.91 -24.13 -22.49
CA VAL A 39 6.88 -24.97 -21.89
C VAL A 39 7.34 -26.41 -22.09
N VAL A 40 7.99 -26.98 -21.07
CA VAL A 40 8.30 -28.41 -21.03
C VAL A 40 6.97 -29.15 -20.85
N THR A 41 6.31 -29.48 -21.96
CA THR A 41 5.02 -30.20 -22.03
C THR A 41 5.21 -31.71 -21.86
N ASN A 42 5.89 -32.18 -20.81
CA ASN A 42 6.00 -33.62 -20.59
C ASN A 42 6.18 -33.96 -19.10
N ASN A 43 5.08 -33.95 -18.35
CA ASN A 43 4.83 -34.86 -17.25
C ASN A 43 3.32 -35.14 -17.20
N LYS A 44 2.89 -36.28 -17.73
CA LYS A 44 1.48 -36.71 -17.69
C LYS A 44 1.06 -36.84 -16.22
N LYS A 45 0.09 -36.04 -15.79
CA LYS A 45 -0.61 -36.17 -14.50
C LYS A 45 -1.17 -37.60 -14.38
N THR A 46 -0.67 -38.38 -13.43
CA THR A 46 -1.14 -39.76 -13.18
C THR A 46 -2.26 -39.81 -12.15
N GLU A 47 -2.38 -38.78 -11.30
CA GLU A 47 -3.41 -38.68 -10.26
C GLU A 47 -3.98 -37.26 -10.16
N ALA A 48 -5.25 -37.13 -9.76
CA ALA A 48 -5.93 -35.85 -9.58
C ALA A 48 -6.57 -35.74 -8.20
N ASN A 49 -6.66 -34.51 -7.68
CA ASN A 49 -7.17 -34.20 -6.34
C ASN A 49 -6.34 -34.86 -5.23
N VAL A 50 -5.02 -34.78 -5.34
CA VAL A 50 -4.10 -35.41 -4.39
C VAL A 50 -4.12 -34.66 -3.07
N ILE A 51 -4.39 -35.38 -1.99
CA ILE A 51 -4.31 -34.88 -0.62
C ILE A 51 -3.13 -35.57 0.06
N THR A 52 -2.09 -34.82 0.41
CA THR A 52 -0.88 -35.40 1.02
C THR A 52 -0.20 -34.47 2.02
N THR A 53 0.67 -35.04 2.84
CA THR A 53 1.53 -34.30 3.77
C THR A 53 2.97 -34.32 3.27
N ILE A 54 3.58 -33.15 3.17
CA ILE A 54 4.98 -32.97 2.77
C ILE A 54 5.81 -32.68 4.02
N THR A 55 6.70 -33.60 4.37
CA THR A 55 7.64 -33.45 5.50
C THR A 55 9.09 -33.28 5.08
N ASN A 56 9.44 -33.63 3.84
CA ASN A 56 10.80 -33.53 3.31
C ASN A 56 10.78 -33.42 1.78
N GLN A 57 11.95 -33.18 1.18
CA GLN A 57 12.11 -33.01 -0.26
C GLN A 57 11.72 -34.27 -1.04
N LYS A 58 11.99 -35.47 -0.49
CA LYS A 58 11.63 -36.74 -1.13
C LYS A 58 10.12 -36.84 -1.34
N LEU A 59 9.33 -36.53 -0.32
CA LEU A 59 7.86 -36.55 -0.43
C LEU A 59 7.33 -35.46 -1.38
N LEU A 60 7.99 -34.30 -1.48
CA LEU A 60 7.65 -33.31 -2.48
C LEU A 60 7.91 -33.86 -3.90
N ASN A 61 9.06 -34.47 -4.13
CA ASN A 61 9.40 -35.04 -5.44
C ASN A 61 8.41 -36.15 -5.84
N GLU A 62 8.08 -37.05 -4.91
CA GLU A 62 7.07 -38.11 -5.16
C GLU A 62 5.68 -37.54 -5.47
N TYR A 63 5.29 -36.43 -4.82
CA TYR A 63 4.06 -35.73 -5.16
C TYR A 63 4.10 -35.19 -6.59
N LEU A 64 5.19 -34.48 -6.96
CA LEU A 64 5.36 -33.88 -8.28
C LEU A 64 5.42 -34.93 -9.40
N GLU A 65 6.01 -36.10 -9.15
CA GLU A 65 6.00 -37.22 -10.10
C GLU A 65 4.57 -37.73 -10.39
N ARG A 66 3.69 -37.70 -9.38
CA ARG A 66 2.29 -38.16 -9.51
C ARG A 66 1.37 -37.13 -10.16
N THR A 67 1.58 -35.84 -9.90
CA THR A 67 0.67 -34.77 -10.32
C THR A 67 1.16 -33.99 -11.54
N GLY A 68 2.46 -34.05 -11.85
CA GLY A 68 3.06 -33.27 -12.91
C GLY A 68 3.00 -31.78 -12.61
N GLN A 69 2.43 -30.99 -13.54
CA GLN A 69 2.34 -29.53 -13.43
C GLN A 69 0.94 -29.01 -13.08
N ASP A 70 -0.10 -29.85 -13.14
CA ASP A 70 -1.48 -29.41 -12.89
C ASP A 70 -1.92 -29.80 -11.47
N PHE A 71 -2.02 -28.81 -10.60
CA PHE A 71 -2.39 -28.97 -9.18
C PHE A 71 -3.88 -28.76 -8.93
N SER A 72 -4.71 -28.80 -9.98
CA SER A 72 -6.16 -28.74 -9.86
C SER A 72 -6.71 -29.81 -8.91
N GLY A 73 -7.32 -29.34 -7.82
CA GLY A 73 -7.96 -30.14 -6.77
C GLY A 73 -7.05 -30.57 -5.62
N ASP A 74 -5.76 -30.22 -5.66
CA ASP A 74 -4.77 -30.76 -4.74
C ASP A 74 -4.74 -29.99 -3.41
N ILE A 75 -4.40 -30.72 -2.34
CA ILE A 75 -4.25 -30.19 -0.98
C ILE A 75 -2.95 -30.72 -0.39
N LEU A 76 -2.01 -29.81 -0.15
CA LEU A 76 -0.73 -30.12 0.49
C LEU A 76 -0.72 -29.60 1.91
N THR A 77 -0.37 -30.48 2.85
CA THR A 77 -0.10 -30.10 4.24
C THR A 77 1.40 -30.11 4.50
N PHE A 78 1.99 -28.98 4.85
CA PHE A 78 3.42 -28.88 5.13
C PHE A 78 3.71 -29.08 6.62
N LYS A 79 4.52 -30.10 6.92
CA LYS A 79 5.11 -30.35 8.24
C LYS A 79 6.60 -30.66 8.09
N PRO A 80 7.39 -29.71 7.55
CA PRO A 80 8.75 -30.00 7.13
C PRO A 80 9.67 -30.32 8.31
N THR A 81 10.60 -31.24 8.06
CA THR A 81 11.73 -31.57 8.94
C THR A 81 13.06 -31.09 8.36
N GLU A 82 13.02 -30.43 7.20
CA GLU A 82 14.12 -29.83 6.47
C GLU A 82 13.61 -28.70 5.58
N ASN A 83 14.50 -27.85 5.06
CA ASN A 83 14.10 -26.87 4.05
C ASN A 83 13.64 -27.59 2.78
N ILE A 84 12.54 -27.13 2.20
CA ILE A 84 11.92 -27.73 1.02
C ILE A 84 11.99 -26.74 -0.13
N SER A 85 12.37 -27.21 -1.31
CA SER A 85 12.43 -26.40 -2.52
C SER A 85 11.64 -27.05 -3.65
N PHE A 86 10.70 -26.30 -4.22
CA PHE A 86 10.10 -26.69 -5.49
C PHE A 86 11.12 -26.52 -6.62
N PRO A 87 11.13 -27.42 -7.62
CA PRO A 87 11.87 -27.16 -8.85
C PRO A 87 11.25 -25.94 -9.56
N LYS A 88 12.08 -25.04 -10.09
CA LYS A 88 11.59 -23.88 -10.84
C LYS A 88 10.77 -24.33 -12.05
N ASN A 89 9.47 -24.06 -12.04
CA ASN A 89 8.59 -24.48 -13.12
C ASN A 89 7.37 -23.56 -13.24
N THR A 90 6.56 -23.80 -14.28
CA THR A 90 5.20 -23.30 -14.37
C THR A 90 4.23 -24.41 -13.97
N TYR A 91 3.38 -24.10 -13.00
CA TYR A 91 2.32 -24.96 -12.48
C TYR A 91 0.96 -24.35 -12.80
N THR A 92 -0.05 -25.17 -13.00
CA THR A 92 -1.40 -24.71 -13.34
C THR A 92 -2.42 -25.15 -12.31
N VAL A 93 -3.44 -24.33 -12.11
CA VAL A 93 -4.68 -24.69 -11.41
C VAL A 93 -5.81 -24.31 -12.36
N THR A 94 -6.16 -25.22 -13.27
CA THR A 94 -7.15 -24.98 -14.32
C THR A 94 -8.58 -25.01 -13.78
N ASN A 95 -8.84 -25.87 -12.80
CA ASN A 95 -10.16 -26.05 -12.18
C ASN A 95 -10.04 -26.37 -10.69
N GLY A 96 -11.07 -26.02 -9.92
CA GLY A 96 -11.11 -26.36 -8.49
C GLY A 96 -10.16 -25.47 -7.68
N HIS A 97 -9.33 -26.08 -6.84
CA HIS A 97 -8.45 -25.38 -5.91
C HIS A 97 -7.05 -26.00 -5.88
N PHE A 98 -6.08 -25.22 -5.44
CA PHE A 98 -4.82 -25.72 -4.88
C PHE A 98 -4.64 -25.14 -3.48
N ILE A 99 -4.53 -25.99 -2.47
CA ILE A 99 -4.48 -25.55 -1.07
C ILE A 99 -3.16 -25.94 -0.44
N LEU A 100 -2.47 -24.95 0.12
CA LEU A 100 -1.27 -25.12 0.93
C LEU A 100 -1.61 -24.87 2.39
N ASN A 101 -1.53 -25.90 3.22
CA ASN A 101 -1.83 -25.83 4.64
C ASN A 101 -0.55 -25.93 5.48
N PHE A 102 -0.37 -24.96 6.37
CA PHE A 102 0.66 -24.93 7.42
C PHE A 102 -0.04 -24.99 8.78
N PRO A 103 -0.33 -26.20 9.29
CA PRO A 103 -1.10 -26.37 10.52
C PRO A 103 -0.25 -26.11 11.76
N LYS A 104 -0.93 -26.08 12.91
CA LYS A 104 -0.29 -26.11 14.23
C LYS A 104 0.71 -27.26 14.37
N GLY A 105 1.84 -26.98 15.03
CA GLY A 105 2.84 -27.98 15.39
C GLY A 105 3.95 -28.20 14.35
N ALA A 106 4.02 -27.36 13.31
CA ALA A 106 5.23 -27.25 12.48
C ALA A 106 6.29 -26.41 13.23
N THR A 107 6.89 -27.00 14.27
CA THR A 107 7.66 -26.24 15.30
C THR A 107 9.00 -25.72 14.83
N ASP A 108 9.57 -26.29 13.78
CA ASP A 108 10.87 -25.91 13.25
C ASP A 108 10.70 -24.92 12.09
N GLY A 109 11.51 -23.85 12.07
CA GLY A 109 11.48 -22.77 11.08
C GLY A 109 12.10 -23.16 9.73
N TYR A 110 11.81 -24.35 9.21
CA TYR A 110 12.31 -24.79 7.92
C TYR A 110 11.62 -24.03 6.78
N ASP A 111 12.39 -23.50 5.86
CA ASP A 111 11.89 -22.64 4.79
C ASP A 111 11.20 -23.44 3.68
N LEU A 112 10.26 -22.80 3.00
CA LEU A 112 9.68 -23.27 1.74
C LEU A 112 10.04 -22.29 0.63
N ASN A 113 10.84 -22.76 -0.32
CA ASN A 113 11.27 -21.95 -1.46
C ASN A 113 10.64 -22.49 -2.75
N PHE A 114 9.90 -21.65 -3.47
CA PHE A 114 9.30 -22.02 -4.74
C PHE A 114 10.23 -21.82 -5.95
N ASN A 115 11.45 -21.35 -5.70
CA ASN A 115 12.55 -21.22 -6.66
C ASN A 115 12.21 -20.38 -7.91
N GLY A 116 11.36 -19.37 -7.74
CA GLY A 116 10.87 -18.51 -8.82
C GLY A 116 9.83 -19.19 -9.71
N SER A 117 9.12 -20.20 -9.20
CA SER A 117 8.05 -20.88 -9.93
C SER A 117 6.84 -19.98 -10.14
N THR A 118 6.09 -20.26 -11.20
CA THR A 118 4.88 -19.51 -11.56
C THR A 118 3.65 -20.41 -11.45
N PHE A 119 2.61 -19.95 -10.77
CA PHE A 119 1.32 -20.61 -10.65
C PHE A 119 0.30 -19.87 -11.53
N LEU A 120 -0.18 -20.53 -12.57
CA LEU A 120 -1.22 -20.02 -13.46
C LEU A 120 -2.59 -20.48 -12.97
N LEU A 121 -3.45 -19.53 -12.60
CA LEU A 121 -4.80 -19.84 -12.14
C LEU A 121 -5.78 -19.61 -13.28
N GLY A 122 -6.42 -20.68 -13.75
CA GLY A 122 -7.47 -20.58 -14.76
C GLY A 122 -8.73 -19.92 -14.18
N LYS A 123 -9.67 -19.55 -15.07
CA LYS A 123 -10.94 -18.89 -14.69
C LYS A 123 -11.84 -19.72 -13.77
N ASN A 124 -11.53 -21.01 -13.57
CA ASN A 124 -12.24 -21.91 -12.68
C ASN A 124 -11.38 -22.41 -11.49
N GLY A 125 -10.09 -22.10 -11.48
CA GLY A 125 -9.14 -22.46 -10.44
C GLY A 125 -8.93 -21.34 -9.42
N TYR A 126 -8.42 -21.65 -8.24
CA TYR A 126 -7.93 -20.66 -7.27
C TYR A 126 -6.89 -21.31 -6.35
N MET A 127 -6.09 -20.48 -5.70
CA MET A 127 -5.04 -20.95 -4.79
C MET A 127 -5.26 -20.39 -3.38
N LEU A 128 -5.14 -21.25 -2.37
CA LEU A 128 -5.17 -20.86 -0.96
C LEU A 128 -3.84 -21.16 -0.27
N LEU A 129 -3.34 -20.20 0.49
CA LEU A 129 -2.24 -20.39 1.42
C LEU A 129 -2.77 -20.21 2.85
N ASN A 130 -2.89 -21.28 3.61
CA ASN A 130 -3.43 -21.25 4.96
C ASN A 130 -2.31 -21.46 5.98
N VAL A 131 -2.14 -20.52 6.89
CA VAL A 131 -1.09 -20.57 7.91
C VAL A 131 -1.71 -20.38 9.29
N GLU A 132 -1.51 -21.37 10.16
CA GLU A 132 -2.03 -21.37 11.52
C GLU A 132 -0.90 -21.55 12.54
N ASP A 133 -1.05 -20.87 13.68
CA ASP A 133 -0.21 -21.03 14.87
C ASP A 133 1.29 -20.79 14.55
N LYS A 134 2.17 -21.22 15.45
CA LYS A 134 3.61 -21.00 15.39
C LYS A 134 4.27 -21.79 14.25
N GLN A 135 5.05 -21.10 13.43
CA GLN A 135 5.79 -21.64 12.28
C GLN A 135 7.30 -21.36 12.40
N GLY A 136 7.94 -21.90 13.44
CA GLY A 136 9.34 -21.59 13.79
C GLY A 136 9.43 -20.69 15.03
N THR A 137 10.58 -20.05 15.27
CA THR A 137 10.81 -19.21 16.46
C THR A 137 10.86 -17.73 16.10
N LYS A 138 10.83 -16.85 17.10
CA LYS A 138 10.90 -15.41 16.87
C LYS A 138 12.18 -15.01 16.12
N GLU A 139 13.29 -15.65 16.45
CA GLU A 139 14.62 -15.41 15.88
C GLU A 139 14.85 -16.18 14.57
N ASP A 140 14.04 -17.21 14.30
CA ASP A 140 14.15 -18.12 13.15
C ASP A 140 12.74 -18.39 12.59
N PRO A 141 12.06 -17.36 12.05
CA PRO A 141 10.75 -17.53 11.44
C PRO A 141 10.88 -18.37 10.16
N ARG A 142 9.82 -19.13 9.86
CA ARG A 142 9.69 -19.83 8.57
C ARG A 142 9.57 -18.80 7.45
N VAL A 143 10.39 -18.94 6.42
CA VAL A 143 10.28 -18.14 5.20
C VAL A 143 9.53 -18.95 4.13
N ILE A 144 8.54 -18.35 3.50
CA ILE A 144 7.86 -18.86 2.31
C ILE A 144 8.14 -17.87 1.17
N GLU A 145 8.89 -18.31 0.15
CA GLU A 145 9.50 -17.36 -0.79
C GLU A 145 9.55 -17.78 -2.26
N ASN A 146 9.77 -16.78 -3.12
CA ASN A 146 10.12 -16.90 -4.54
C ASN A 146 9.06 -17.59 -5.39
N TYR A 147 7.85 -17.04 -5.42
CA TYR A 147 6.77 -17.54 -6.28
C TYR A 147 6.01 -16.41 -6.97
N ASN A 148 5.51 -16.71 -8.16
CA ASN A 148 4.63 -15.84 -8.91
C ASN A 148 3.25 -16.50 -9.03
N VAL A 149 2.18 -15.72 -8.95
CA VAL A 149 0.82 -16.16 -9.19
C VAL A 149 0.21 -15.26 -10.27
N VAL A 150 -0.17 -15.87 -11.39
CA VAL A 150 -0.89 -15.17 -12.46
C VAL A 150 -2.34 -15.64 -12.45
N GLY A 151 -3.21 -14.74 -12.01
CA GLY A 151 -4.62 -14.97 -11.86
C GLY A 151 -5.45 -14.67 -13.11
N SER A 152 -6.71 -15.06 -13.04
CA SER A 152 -7.73 -14.86 -14.08
C SER A 152 -9.02 -14.31 -13.48
N VAL A 153 -8.88 -13.41 -12.51
CA VAL A 153 -10.03 -12.77 -11.87
C VAL A 153 -10.85 -12.03 -12.93
N THR A 154 -12.16 -12.28 -12.95
CA THR A 154 -13.13 -11.62 -13.84
C THR A 154 -14.40 -11.30 -13.07
N GLU A 155 -14.94 -10.12 -13.28
CA GLU A 155 -16.15 -9.62 -12.63
C GLU A 155 -16.97 -8.80 -13.62
N GLU A 156 -18.27 -8.66 -13.35
CA GLU A 156 -19.16 -7.84 -14.17
C GLU A 156 -20.08 -6.98 -13.27
N THR A 157 -19.86 -5.66 -13.25
CA THR A 157 -20.78 -4.73 -12.59
C THR A 157 -22.14 -4.70 -13.28
N GLN A 158 -23.19 -4.98 -12.51
CA GLN A 158 -24.58 -4.89 -12.91
C GLN A 158 -25.09 -3.44 -12.82
N GLN A 159 -26.23 -3.18 -13.45
CA GLN A 159 -26.82 -1.84 -13.52
C GLN A 159 -27.08 -1.19 -12.15
N ASP A 160 -27.42 -1.99 -11.14
CA ASP A 160 -27.70 -1.54 -9.77
C ASP A 160 -26.43 -1.34 -8.91
N GLY A 161 -25.25 -1.59 -9.47
CA GLY A 161 -23.96 -1.52 -8.77
C GLY A 161 -23.56 -2.80 -8.04
N SER A 162 -24.39 -3.85 -8.01
CA SER A 162 -23.91 -5.17 -7.61
C SER A 162 -22.96 -5.72 -8.67
N TYR A 163 -22.17 -6.76 -8.37
CA TYR A 163 -21.33 -7.40 -9.37
C TYR A 163 -21.49 -8.91 -9.36
N LYS A 164 -21.29 -9.52 -10.53
CA LYS A 164 -21.23 -10.98 -10.69
C LYS A 164 -19.78 -11.43 -10.68
N SER A 165 -19.52 -12.51 -9.96
CA SER A 165 -18.24 -13.20 -9.96
C SER A 165 -18.43 -14.68 -9.62
N ASN A 166 -17.51 -15.51 -10.11
CA ASN A 166 -17.39 -16.91 -9.70
C ASN A 166 -16.39 -17.14 -8.55
N TRP A 167 -15.73 -16.07 -8.06
CA TRP A 167 -14.70 -16.10 -7.01
C TRP A 167 -13.48 -16.98 -7.35
N ARG A 168 -13.18 -17.13 -8.64
CA ARG A 168 -12.06 -17.91 -9.19
C ARG A 168 -11.02 -17.01 -9.85
N GLY A 169 -9.95 -17.62 -10.33
CA GLY A 169 -8.78 -16.96 -10.88
C GLY A 169 -7.95 -16.22 -9.83
N ARG A 170 -8.25 -16.36 -8.54
CA ARG A 170 -7.69 -15.56 -7.44
C ARG A 170 -6.72 -16.34 -6.57
N PHE A 171 -5.88 -15.60 -5.87
CA PHE A 171 -5.10 -16.09 -4.74
C PHE A 171 -5.67 -15.54 -3.42
N LYS A 172 -5.58 -16.31 -2.34
CA LYS A 172 -5.83 -15.81 -0.98
C LYS A 172 -4.94 -16.51 0.04
N GLY A 173 -4.23 -15.72 0.83
CA GLY A 173 -3.43 -16.15 1.97
C GLY A 173 -4.16 -15.85 3.28
N ASN A 174 -4.52 -16.88 4.03
CA ASN A 174 -5.16 -16.77 5.33
C ASN A 174 -4.16 -17.05 6.45
N PHE A 175 -3.91 -16.06 7.30
CA PHE A 175 -3.00 -16.17 8.44
C PHE A 175 -3.82 -15.97 9.71
N VAL A 176 -4.24 -17.06 10.33
CA VAL A 176 -5.13 -17.03 11.51
C VAL A 176 -4.34 -17.42 12.75
N GLY A 177 -4.10 -16.45 13.63
CA GLY A 177 -3.34 -16.64 14.87
C GLY A 177 -1.89 -17.10 14.65
N SER A 178 -1.39 -16.99 13.42
CA SER A 178 -0.07 -17.49 13.04
C SER A 178 1.05 -16.66 13.65
N GLU A 179 2.16 -17.32 13.96
CA GLU A 179 3.34 -16.65 14.51
C GLU A 179 4.63 -17.07 13.82
N ASN A 180 5.57 -16.13 13.69
CA ASN A 180 6.92 -16.34 13.17
C ASN A 180 6.95 -16.78 11.70
N VAL A 181 6.34 -15.98 10.81
CA VAL A 181 6.28 -16.28 9.38
C VAL A 181 6.76 -15.08 8.57
N THR A 182 7.58 -15.34 7.56
CA THR A 182 7.96 -14.34 6.56
C THR A 182 7.47 -14.79 5.18
N ILE A 183 6.72 -13.94 4.49
CA ILE A 183 6.47 -14.06 3.06
C ILE A 183 7.46 -13.16 2.34
N LYS A 184 8.18 -13.72 1.36
CA LYS A 184 9.24 -12.98 0.68
C LYS A 184 9.25 -13.17 -0.82
N ASN A 185 9.45 -12.08 -1.57
CA ASN A 185 9.63 -12.12 -3.02
C ASN A 185 8.50 -12.91 -3.72
N ALA A 186 7.25 -12.48 -3.49
CA ALA A 186 6.05 -13.10 -4.04
C ALA A 186 5.31 -12.13 -4.94
N HIS A 187 4.97 -12.54 -6.16
CA HIS A 187 4.40 -11.66 -7.18
C HIS A 187 2.99 -12.14 -7.55
N PHE A 188 2.03 -11.23 -7.59
CA PHE A 188 0.63 -11.51 -7.86
C PHE A 188 0.17 -10.63 -9.01
N SER A 189 -0.32 -11.23 -10.10
CA SER A 189 -0.81 -10.50 -11.28
C SER A 189 -2.24 -10.91 -11.58
N ASN A 190 -3.18 -9.94 -11.62
CA ASN A 190 -4.61 -10.20 -11.85
C ASN A 190 -5.20 -11.31 -10.96
N ALA A 191 -4.70 -11.39 -9.72
CA ALA A 191 -5.05 -12.41 -8.73
C ALA A 191 -5.84 -11.86 -7.54
N HIS A 192 -6.07 -10.54 -7.50
CA HIS A 192 -6.76 -9.84 -6.43
C HIS A 192 -8.22 -9.57 -6.84
N HIS A 193 -9.15 -10.21 -6.15
CA HIS A 193 -10.59 -10.12 -6.38
C HIS A 193 -11.23 -9.02 -5.52
N SER A 194 -12.30 -8.35 -5.99
CA SER A 194 -13.06 -7.39 -5.17
C SER A 194 -13.68 -8.03 -3.92
N ASP A 195 -13.82 -7.31 -2.80
CA ASP A 195 -14.24 -7.90 -1.51
C ASP A 195 -13.34 -9.05 -1.00
N ASP A 196 -12.10 -9.16 -1.49
CA ASP A 196 -11.12 -10.14 -1.02
C ASP A 196 -9.72 -9.52 -0.90
N HIS A 197 -8.82 -10.27 -0.27
CA HIS A 197 -7.45 -9.84 0.01
C HIS A 197 -6.47 -10.90 -0.48
N ILE A 198 -5.28 -10.47 -0.90
CA ILE A 198 -4.17 -11.41 -1.16
C ILE A 198 -3.69 -12.00 0.17
N PHE A 199 -3.66 -11.20 1.25
CA PHE A 199 -3.28 -11.65 2.59
C PHE A 199 -4.24 -11.11 3.66
N ASP A 200 -4.94 -12.03 4.35
CA ASP A 200 -5.64 -11.77 5.59
C ASP A 200 -4.75 -12.14 6.78
N LEU A 201 -4.31 -11.14 7.55
CA LEU A 201 -3.47 -11.28 8.74
C LEU A 201 -4.30 -11.09 10.01
N MET A 202 -4.86 -12.16 10.57
CA MET A 202 -5.78 -12.11 11.71
C MET A 202 -5.12 -12.58 13.01
N GLY A 203 -4.97 -11.69 13.98
CA GLY A 203 -4.35 -11.95 15.28
C GLY A 203 -2.95 -12.55 15.20
N VAL A 204 -2.17 -12.12 14.21
CA VAL A 204 -0.83 -12.64 13.94
C VAL A 204 0.20 -12.05 14.89
N ASN A 205 1.35 -12.72 15.03
CA ASN A 205 2.47 -12.21 15.81
C ASN A 205 3.82 -12.49 15.13
N ASN A 206 4.68 -11.48 15.00
CA ASN A 206 6.00 -11.62 14.38
C ASN A 206 5.87 -12.16 12.93
N VAL A 207 5.11 -11.42 12.12
CA VAL A 207 4.87 -11.71 10.71
C VAL A 207 5.48 -10.61 9.84
N GLU A 208 6.21 -11.02 8.81
CA GLU A 208 6.83 -10.11 7.86
C GLU A 208 6.36 -10.41 6.43
N ILE A 209 5.99 -9.36 5.69
CA ILE A 209 5.75 -9.38 4.25
C ILE A 209 6.83 -8.48 3.61
N ASP A 210 7.77 -9.08 2.87
CA ASP A 210 8.96 -8.42 2.35
C ASP A 210 9.09 -8.60 0.83
N GLY A 211 9.04 -7.50 0.08
CA GLY A 211 9.31 -7.55 -1.35
C GLY A 211 8.23 -8.25 -2.16
N ILE A 212 6.94 -8.05 -1.83
CA ILE A 212 5.87 -8.55 -2.68
C ILE A 212 5.51 -7.55 -3.78
N GLU A 213 5.02 -8.05 -4.92
CA GLU A 213 4.37 -7.22 -5.94
C GLU A 213 2.92 -7.69 -6.12
N SER A 214 1.94 -6.79 -6.03
CA SER A 214 0.55 -7.07 -6.36
C SER A 214 0.09 -6.12 -7.47
N ALA A 215 -0.16 -6.68 -8.64
CA ALA A 215 -0.53 -5.98 -9.85
C ALA A 215 -1.98 -6.29 -10.25
N GLY A 216 -2.83 -5.26 -10.23
CA GLY A 216 -4.20 -5.30 -10.70
C GLY A 216 -5.22 -5.74 -9.66
N TYR A 217 -6.12 -4.82 -9.31
CA TYR A 217 -7.28 -5.05 -8.45
C TYR A 217 -8.57 -5.29 -9.24
N GLY A 218 -9.37 -6.24 -8.76
CA GLY A 218 -10.72 -6.54 -9.24
C GLY A 218 -10.76 -7.32 -10.54
N GLY A 219 -11.98 -7.57 -11.03
CA GLY A 219 -12.22 -8.40 -12.21
C GLY A 219 -12.62 -7.66 -13.48
N GLU A 220 -12.62 -6.33 -13.47
CA GLU A 220 -12.93 -5.51 -14.63
C GLU A 220 -12.09 -4.23 -14.69
N ASN A 221 -12.13 -3.55 -15.83
CA ASN A 221 -11.45 -2.28 -16.01
C ASN A 221 -12.34 -1.13 -15.50
N PHE A 222 -12.26 -0.84 -14.19
CA PHE A 222 -13.12 0.12 -13.53
C PHE A 222 -13.02 1.55 -14.12
N THR A 223 -14.19 2.15 -14.35
CA THR A 223 -14.34 3.59 -14.57
C THR A 223 -14.88 4.25 -13.30
N GLN A 224 -14.74 5.57 -13.18
CA GLN A 224 -15.33 6.31 -12.05
C GLN A 224 -16.85 6.13 -11.94
N GLU A 225 -17.57 5.94 -13.06
CA GLU A 225 -19.01 5.64 -13.03
C GLU A 225 -19.28 4.27 -12.38
N ILE A 226 -18.51 3.25 -12.75
CA ILE A 226 -18.63 1.91 -12.18
C ILE A 226 -18.29 1.93 -10.69
N LEU A 227 -17.18 2.59 -10.32
CA LEU A 227 -16.77 2.73 -8.93
C LEU A 227 -17.83 3.42 -8.07
N LYS A 228 -18.43 4.52 -8.56
CA LYS A 228 -19.53 5.21 -7.85
C LYS A 228 -20.76 4.33 -7.67
N LYS A 229 -21.10 3.48 -8.65
CA LYS A 229 -22.22 2.54 -8.55
C LYS A 229 -21.93 1.43 -7.53
N ARG A 230 -20.77 0.78 -7.66
CA ARG A 230 -20.32 -0.25 -6.72
C ARG A 230 -20.26 0.28 -5.30
N TYR A 231 -19.63 1.43 -5.09
CA TYR A 231 -19.51 2.06 -3.77
C TYR A 231 -20.87 2.32 -3.12
N LYS A 232 -21.86 2.84 -3.89
CA LYS A 232 -23.22 3.07 -3.38
C LYS A 232 -23.96 1.78 -3.03
N LYS A 233 -23.67 0.67 -3.71
CA LYS A 233 -24.32 -0.62 -3.49
C LYS A 233 -23.68 -1.39 -2.33
N ASN A 234 -22.36 -1.50 -2.37
CA ASN A 234 -21.50 -2.15 -1.39
C ASN A 234 -20.12 -1.47 -1.44
N ASN A 235 -19.84 -0.59 -0.48
CA ASN A 235 -18.56 0.11 -0.39
C ASN A 235 -17.35 -0.84 -0.32
N HIS A 236 -17.50 -1.96 0.37
CA HIS A 236 -16.44 -2.95 0.53
C HIS A 236 -15.96 -3.54 -0.82
N SER A 237 -16.83 -3.54 -1.84
CA SER A 237 -16.49 -4.03 -3.19
C SER A 237 -15.49 -3.16 -3.97
N VAL A 238 -15.15 -1.98 -3.42
CA VAL A 238 -14.11 -1.10 -3.95
C VAL A 238 -12.96 -0.89 -2.96
N TYR A 239 -12.95 -1.58 -1.82
CA TYR A 239 -11.80 -1.57 -0.93
C TYR A 239 -10.75 -2.50 -1.55
N SER A 240 -9.67 -1.91 -2.05
CA SER A 240 -8.64 -2.63 -2.79
C SER A 240 -7.52 -3.16 -1.90
N GLU A 241 -7.86 -3.68 -0.73
CA GLU A 241 -6.88 -4.09 0.27
C GLU A 241 -6.17 -5.39 -0.16
N VAL A 242 -4.89 -5.28 -0.51
CA VAL A 242 -4.07 -6.46 -0.81
C VAL A 242 -3.70 -7.18 0.48
N ILE A 243 -3.46 -6.43 1.55
CA ILE A 243 -3.17 -6.96 2.88
C ILE A 243 -4.12 -6.31 3.88
N GLN A 244 -4.87 -7.15 4.59
CA GLN A 244 -5.70 -6.75 5.73
C GLN A 244 -5.04 -7.22 7.03
N ILE A 245 -4.89 -6.32 8.00
CA ILE A 245 -4.33 -6.62 9.33
C ILE A 245 -5.43 -6.53 10.37
N ASP A 246 -5.93 -7.66 10.85
CA ASP A 246 -7.12 -7.70 11.69
C ASP A 246 -6.93 -8.50 12.98
N GLY A 247 -7.93 -8.47 13.87
CA GLY A 247 -8.06 -9.38 15.00
C GLY A 247 -8.80 -10.67 14.62
N ILE A 248 -8.66 -11.72 15.44
CA ILE A 248 -9.40 -12.97 15.24
C ILE A 248 -10.84 -12.81 15.74
N LEU A 249 -11.68 -12.24 14.87
CA LEU A 249 -13.06 -11.86 15.14
C LEU A 249 -14.01 -12.50 14.13
N ARG A 250 -15.31 -12.53 14.48
CA ARG A 250 -16.35 -12.99 13.55
C ARG A 250 -16.38 -12.06 12.33
N GLY A 251 -16.34 -12.65 11.14
CA GLY A 251 -16.36 -11.91 9.88
C GLY A 251 -14.99 -11.54 9.31
N ALA A 252 -13.90 -11.58 10.10
CA ALA A 252 -12.57 -11.18 9.63
C ALA A 252 -12.03 -12.07 8.48
N LEU A 253 -12.40 -13.37 8.45
CA LEU A 253 -12.04 -14.29 7.37
C LEU A 253 -13.03 -14.23 6.17
N GLY A 254 -14.12 -13.46 6.28
CA GLY A 254 -15.29 -13.61 5.43
C GLY A 254 -16.15 -14.81 5.82
N ASP A 255 -16.78 -15.49 4.84
CA ASP A 255 -17.61 -16.67 5.08
C ASP A 255 -16.75 -17.96 5.10
N PRO A 256 -16.50 -18.57 6.28
CA PRO A 256 -15.73 -19.81 6.35
C PRO A 256 -16.45 -20.99 5.69
N ASN A 257 -17.77 -20.96 5.54
CA ASN A 257 -18.50 -22.02 4.84
C ASN A 257 -18.21 -22.04 3.34
N ALA A 258 -17.77 -20.92 2.77
CA ALA A 258 -17.34 -20.82 1.37
C ALA A 258 -15.97 -21.45 1.12
N LEU A 259 -15.19 -21.76 2.16
CA LEU A 259 -13.89 -22.41 2.00
C LEU A 259 -14.06 -23.89 1.57
N PRO A 260 -13.15 -24.43 0.76
CA PRO A 260 -13.19 -25.83 0.35
C PRO A 260 -12.95 -26.79 1.53
N ASN A 261 -13.46 -28.02 1.40
CA ASN A 261 -13.11 -29.10 2.33
C ASN A 261 -11.60 -29.32 2.32
N GLY A 262 -11.01 -29.53 3.49
CA GLY A 262 -9.56 -29.66 3.67
C GLY A 262 -8.82 -28.33 3.91
N SER A 263 -9.49 -27.18 3.81
CA SER A 263 -8.95 -25.91 4.32
C SER A 263 -8.86 -25.94 5.86
N LEU A 264 -7.76 -25.43 6.43
CA LEU A 264 -7.57 -25.33 7.89
C LEU A 264 -8.65 -24.49 8.59
N PHE A 265 -9.28 -23.57 7.84
CA PHE A 265 -10.16 -22.55 8.41
C PHE A 265 -11.65 -22.77 8.08
N LYS A 266 -12.02 -23.96 7.59
CA LYS A 266 -13.43 -24.33 7.37
C LYS A 266 -14.29 -24.14 8.63
N ASN A 267 -13.71 -24.36 9.81
CA ASN A 267 -14.34 -24.17 11.13
C ASN A 267 -13.82 -22.91 11.85
N TYR A 268 -13.51 -21.83 11.11
CA TYR A 268 -12.94 -20.60 11.67
C TYR A 268 -13.68 -20.06 12.91
N ASN A 269 -14.99 -20.21 12.99
CA ASN A 269 -15.79 -19.74 14.13
C ASN A 269 -15.35 -20.34 15.47
N GLU A 270 -14.75 -21.54 15.48
CA GLU A 270 -14.19 -22.18 16.68
C GLU A 270 -12.84 -21.59 17.11
N LYS A 271 -12.17 -20.84 16.20
CA LYS A 271 -10.87 -20.22 16.44
C LYS A 271 -10.98 -18.77 16.96
N ILE A 272 -12.19 -18.19 16.97
CA ILE A 272 -12.43 -16.83 17.41
C ILE A 272 -12.05 -16.68 18.88
N ASN A 273 -11.08 -15.79 19.15
CA ASN A 273 -10.56 -15.56 20.49
C ASN A 273 -10.24 -14.08 20.77
N ASN A 274 -10.62 -13.16 19.87
CA ASN A 274 -10.36 -11.71 19.98
C ASN A 274 -8.88 -11.34 20.09
N LYS A 275 -7.94 -12.20 19.63
CA LYS A 275 -6.51 -11.91 19.61
C LYS A 275 -6.23 -10.79 18.61
N SER A 276 -5.49 -9.77 19.05
CA SER A 276 -5.01 -8.66 18.22
C SER A 276 -3.73 -9.02 17.47
N SER A 277 -3.53 -8.42 16.29
CA SER A 277 -2.29 -8.54 15.53
C SER A 277 -1.17 -7.68 16.11
N LYS A 278 0.06 -8.22 16.14
CA LYS A 278 1.25 -7.59 16.73
C LYS A 278 2.53 -7.91 15.99
N ASN A 279 3.54 -7.04 16.08
CA ASN A 279 4.86 -7.23 15.46
C ASN A 279 4.73 -7.61 13.98
N VAL A 280 3.98 -6.79 13.22
CA VAL A 280 3.76 -7.00 11.79
C VAL A 280 4.61 -6.00 11.03
N THR A 281 5.39 -6.49 10.06
CA THR A 281 6.18 -5.62 9.16
C THR A 281 5.78 -5.87 7.72
N ILE A 282 5.43 -4.82 6.99
CA ILE A 282 5.16 -4.84 5.55
C ILE A 282 6.13 -3.88 4.90
N LYS A 283 7.05 -4.40 4.07
CA LYS A 283 8.12 -3.59 3.52
C LYS A 283 8.54 -3.94 2.11
N ASN A 284 9.20 -2.99 1.46
CA ASN A 284 9.84 -3.14 0.15
C ASN A 284 8.88 -3.65 -0.95
N SER A 285 7.58 -3.45 -0.77
CA SER A 285 6.55 -4.05 -1.62
C SER A 285 5.96 -3.04 -2.60
N LYS A 286 5.43 -3.53 -3.72
CA LYS A 286 4.83 -2.71 -4.77
C LYS A 286 3.39 -3.13 -5.02
N PHE A 287 2.49 -2.15 -5.09
CA PHE A 287 1.07 -2.33 -5.36
C PHE A 287 0.72 -1.48 -6.57
N THR A 288 0.34 -2.09 -7.69
CA THR A 288 0.27 -1.38 -8.98
C THR A 288 -0.90 -1.85 -9.83
N ASP A 289 -1.20 -1.09 -10.87
CA ASP A 289 -2.08 -1.51 -11.96
C ASP A 289 -1.50 -2.70 -12.74
N PHE A 290 -2.30 -3.27 -13.65
CA PHE A 290 -1.89 -4.43 -14.45
C PHE A 290 -2.28 -4.28 -15.91
N LYS A 291 -1.35 -4.63 -16.80
CA LYS A 291 -1.61 -4.90 -18.21
C LYS A 291 -0.75 -6.09 -18.64
N GLY A 292 -1.39 -7.14 -19.14
CA GLY A 292 -0.69 -8.32 -19.65
C GLY A 292 -1.59 -9.54 -19.78
N LEU A 293 -1.00 -10.69 -20.10
CA LEU A 293 -1.72 -11.96 -20.21
C LEU A 293 -2.18 -12.44 -18.82
N ASN A 294 -3.43 -12.87 -18.72
CA ASN A 294 -3.96 -13.48 -17.50
C ASN A 294 -3.62 -14.98 -17.45
N GLY A 295 -3.89 -15.63 -16.31
CA GLY A 295 -3.57 -17.05 -16.11
C GLY A 295 -4.24 -17.97 -17.12
N GLN A 296 -5.48 -17.69 -17.51
CA GLN A 296 -6.24 -18.47 -18.48
C GLN A 296 -5.65 -18.32 -19.88
N SER A 297 -5.31 -17.10 -20.30
CA SER A 297 -4.64 -16.86 -21.59
C SER A 297 -3.31 -17.60 -21.67
N LEU A 298 -2.52 -17.61 -20.59
CA LEU A 298 -1.26 -18.35 -20.52
C LEU A 298 -1.46 -19.87 -20.55
N ILE A 299 -2.52 -20.38 -19.90
CA ILE A 299 -2.88 -21.81 -19.93
C ILE A 299 -3.32 -22.23 -21.35
N ASP A 300 -4.15 -21.40 -21.99
CA ASP A 300 -4.72 -21.71 -23.30
C ASP A 300 -3.76 -21.38 -24.46
N GLY A 301 -2.67 -20.65 -24.19
CA GLY A 301 -1.72 -20.18 -25.20
C GLY A 301 -2.28 -19.07 -26.09
N THR A 302 -3.17 -18.23 -25.56
CA THR A 302 -3.77 -17.11 -26.29
C THR A 302 -3.09 -15.78 -25.96
N GLU A 303 -3.30 -14.78 -26.84
CA GLU A 303 -2.74 -13.43 -26.69
C GLU A 303 -3.73 -12.46 -26.02
N GLU A 304 -4.79 -12.95 -25.37
CA GLU A 304 -5.79 -12.09 -24.74
C GLU A 304 -5.22 -11.39 -23.51
N GLU A 305 -4.95 -10.09 -23.65
CA GLU A 305 -4.51 -9.24 -22.57
C GLU A 305 -5.66 -8.78 -21.68
N THR A 306 -5.34 -8.62 -20.40
CA THR A 306 -6.22 -8.07 -19.37
C THR A 306 -5.65 -6.75 -18.87
N VAL A 307 -6.51 -5.75 -18.66
CA VAL A 307 -6.16 -4.46 -18.08
C VAL A 307 -6.91 -4.26 -16.76
N ARG A 308 -6.17 -3.86 -15.72
CA ARG A 308 -6.68 -3.40 -14.43
C ARG A 308 -6.05 -2.07 -14.12
N ARG A 309 -6.85 -1.01 -14.03
CA ARG A 309 -6.35 0.36 -13.81
C ARG A 309 -5.85 0.63 -12.41
N TYR A 310 -6.27 -0.17 -11.45
CA TYR A 310 -6.05 0.14 -10.04
C TYR A 310 -5.13 -0.88 -9.39
N GLY A 311 -4.21 -0.36 -8.57
CA GLY A 311 -3.39 -1.12 -7.65
C GLY A 311 -4.02 -1.26 -6.28
N GLY A 312 -3.41 -2.11 -5.47
CA GLY A 312 -3.86 -2.43 -4.13
C GLY A 312 -3.48 -1.42 -3.05
N THR A 313 -4.09 -1.59 -1.87
CA THR A 313 -3.88 -0.81 -0.65
C THR A 313 -3.57 -1.73 0.54
N LEU A 314 -3.23 -1.15 1.69
CA LEU A 314 -3.05 -1.85 2.96
C LEU A 314 -4.07 -1.35 3.98
N GLY A 315 -4.75 -2.28 4.63
CA GLY A 315 -5.93 -1.95 5.42
C GLY A 315 -6.04 -2.68 6.74
N SER A 316 -7.00 -2.25 7.53
CA SER A 316 -7.52 -2.99 8.68
C SER A 316 -8.88 -2.48 9.07
N HIS A 317 -9.77 -3.36 9.51
CA HIS A 317 -11.11 -2.98 9.95
C HIS A 317 -11.37 -3.37 11.41
N THR A 318 -10.58 -4.28 11.98
CA THR A 318 -10.81 -4.78 13.34
C THR A 318 -9.54 -5.03 14.13
N THR A 319 -9.41 -4.50 15.36
CA THR A 319 -8.14 -4.62 16.10
C THR A 319 -8.00 -5.85 17.00
N GLY A 320 -9.09 -6.53 17.35
CA GLY A 320 -9.12 -7.45 18.50
C GLY A 320 -9.09 -6.72 19.85
N SER A 321 -9.02 -7.48 20.94
CA SER A 321 -9.26 -7.02 22.32
C SER A 321 -8.19 -6.12 22.94
N THR A 322 -6.94 -6.19 22.48
CA THR A 322 -5.82 -5.43 23.08
C THR A 322 -5.34 -4.27 22.24
N GLY A 323 -5.89 -4.06 21.03
CA GLY A 323 -5.33 -3.14 20.04
C GLY A 323 -4.06 -3.70 19.36
N TYR A 324 -3.61 -3.02 18.31
CA TYR A 324 -2.40 -3.40 17.59
C TYR A 324 -1.12 -3.03 18.35
N GLU A 325 -0.03 -3.74 18.08
CA GLU A 325 1.27 -3.42 18.69
C GLU A 325 2.39 -3.61 17.66
N ASN A 326 3.25 -2.60 17.47
CA ASN A 326 4.42 -2.67 16.58
C ASN A 326 4.04 -3.07 15.13
N ILE A 327 3.23 -2.26 14.47
CA ILE A 327 2.91 -2.42 13.04
C ILE A 327 3.79 -1.46 12.25
N ILE A 328 4.60 -1.99 11.35
CA ILE A 328 5.59 -1.24 10.57
C ILE A 328 5.24 -1.39 9.09
N ILE A 329 5.03 -0.27 8.41
CA ILE A 329 4.74 -0.23 6.97
C ILE A 329 5.77 0.72 6.34
N GLU A 330 6.77 0.17 5.66
CA GLU A 330 7.89 0.99 5.17
C GLU A 330 8.42 0.63 3.79
N ASN A 331 8.94 1.64 3.07
CA ASN A 331 9.58 1.45 1.77
C ASN A 331 8.67 0.76 0.72
N ASN A 332 7.35 0.97 0.79
CA ASN A 332 6.42 0.42 -0.17
C ASN A 332 6.07 1.43 -1.26
N GLU A 333 5.71 0.97 -2.44
CA GLU A 333 5.26 1.77 -3.56
C GLU A 333 3.81 1.44 -3.91
N PHE A 334 2.95 2.45 -3.91
CA PHE A 334 1.53 2.38 -4.26
C PHE A 334 1.31 3.15 -5.55
N ILE A 335 0.84 2.48 -6.60
CA ILE A 335 0.63 3.04 -7.93
C ILE A 335 -0.83 2.85 -8.31
N ASN A 336 -1.47 3.93 -8.74
CA ASN A 336 -2.84 3.97 -9.21
C ASN A 336 -3.80 3.34 -8.20
N THR A 337 -3.71 3.68 -6.92
CA THR A 337 -4.66 3.17 -5.91
C THR A 337 -6.07 3.64 -6.24
N ILE A 338 -7.05 2.80 -5.89
CA ILE A 338 -8.46 3.09 -6.13
C ILE A 338 -8.88 4.42 -5.48
N HIS A 339 -9.72 5.18 -6.17
CA HIS A 339 -10.39 6.36 -5.62
C HIS A 339 -11.75 6.50 -6.28
N VAL A 340 -12.73 7.03 -5.54
CA VAL A 340 -14.07 7.27 -6.04
C VAL A 340 -14.34 8.77 -5.97
N ASP A 341 -14.59 9.45 -7.11
CA ASP A 341 -14.69 10.91 -7.05
C ASP A 341 -15.84 11.36 -6.15
N GLY A 342 -15.57 12.36 -5.31
CA GLY A 342 -16.55 12.92 -4.38
C GLY A 342 -16.84 12.03 -3.17
N VAL A 343 -16.05 10.97 -2.95
CA VAL A 343 -16.11 10.14 -1.74
C VAL A 343 -14.90 10.42 -0.87
N GLU A 344 -15.17 10.82 0.37
CA GLU A 344 -14.17 10.86 1.44
C GLU A 344 -14.39 9.64 2.35
N ASP A 345 -13.61 8.59 2.12
CA ASP A 345 -13.66 7.36 2.89
C ASP A 345 -12.23 6.90 3.22
N PRO A 346 -11.87 6.70 4.50
CA PRO A 346 -10.55 6.21 4.88
C PRO A 346 -10.21 4.83 4.29
N PHE A 347 -11.20 3.94 4.05
CA PHE A 347 -10.95 2.57 3.61
C PHE A 347 -10.44 2.47 2.16
N ILE A 348 -10.67 3.49 1.34
CA ILE A 348 -10.12 3.56 -0.02
C ILE A 348 -8.76 4.26 -0.09
N ARG A 349 -8.19 4.66 1.06
CA ARG A 349 -6.84 5.26 1.10
C ARG A 349 -5.75 4.18 0.92
N PRO A 350 -4.59 4.54 0.35
CA PRO A 350 -3.45 3.64 0.17
C PRO A 350 -3.05 2.84 1.40
N ILE A 351 -3.06 3.50 2.56
CA ILE A 351 -2.86 2.88 3.86
C ILE A 351 -3.94 3.39 4.81
N HIS A 352 -4.63 2.47 5.49
CA HIS A 352 -5.52 2.80 6.58
C HIS A 352 -5.45 1.74 7.69
N ILE A 353 -5.13 2.15 8.92
CA ILE A 353 -4.98 1.28 10.08
C ILE A 353 -5.88 1.79 11.21
N LEU A 354 -6.72 0.93 11.77
CA LEU A 354 -7.64 1.29 12.84
C LEU A 354 -6.82 1.64 14.11
N ALA A 355 -7.02 2.87 14.61
CA ALA A 355 -6.26 3.44 15.72
C ALA A 355 -6.91 3.21 17.10
N GLY A 356 -8.13 2.67 17.17
CA GLY A 356 -8.81 2.38 18.45
C GLY A 356 -10.12 1.59 18.30
N ILE A 357 -10.55 0.94 19.40
CA ILE A 357 -11.86 0.28 19.54
C ILE A 357 -12.92 1.36 19.91
N SER A 358 -14.22 1.12 19.76
CA SER A 358 -15.18 1.86 20.59
C SER A 358 -16.16 0.85 21.19
N ASN A 359 -16.06 0.64 22.50
CA ASN A 359 -17.08 -0.11 23.24
C ASN A 359 -18.17 0.87 23.70
N GLY A 360 -18.86 1.49 22.73
CA GLY A 360 -20.19 2.06 22.94
C GLY A 360 -20.35 3.19 23.98
N LYS A 361 -19.29 3.88 24.40
CA LYS A 361 -19.40 5.11 25.21
C LYS A 361 -18.38 6.15 24.77
N VAL A 362 -18.87 7.38 24.59
CA VAL A 362 -18.08 8.57 24.29
C VAL A 362 -17.10 8.81 25.44
N VAL A 363 -15.81 8.69 25.15
CA VAL A 363 -14.71 9.13 26.01
C VAL A 363 -13.89 10.12 25.19
N LYS A 364 -13.42 11.19 25.84
CA LYS A 364 -12.80 12.36 25.20
C LYS A 364 -11.62 11.97 24.29
N GLU A 365 -11.52 12.66 23.15
CA GLU A 365 -10.64 12.46 21.99
C GLU A 365 -9.16 12.19 22.32
N ASP A 366 -8.61 12.81 23.36
CA ASP A 366 -7.17 12.78 23.63
C ASP A 366 -6.66 11.53 24.39
N ASP A 367 -7.55 10.81 25.09
CA ASP A 367 -7.18 9.68 25.95
C ASP A 367 -7.34 8.31 25.27
N TYR A 368 -8.22 8.20 24.27
CA TYR A 368 -8.58 6.90 23.68
C TYR A 368 -7.55 6.40 22.65
N ILE A 369 -7.08 7.30 21.78
CA ILE A 369 -6.18 7.02 20.64
C ILE A 369 -4.82 6.44 21.10
N ARG A 370 -4.43 6.66 22.37
CA ARG A 370 -3.14 6.21 22.93
C ARG A 370 -3.21 4.93 23.76
N SER A 371 -4.40 4.38 24.06
CA SER A 371 -4.52 3.43 25.18
C SER A 371 -4.34 1.94 24.80
N THR A 372 -4.66 1.52 23.58
CA THR A 372 -4.59 0.09 23.17
C THR A 372 -3.65 -0.16 21.99
N THR A 373 -3.72 0.65 20.94
CA THR A 373 -2.81 0.55 19.80
C THR A 373 -1.48 1.26 20.07
N LYS A 374 -0.36 0.56 19.88
CA LYS A 374 1.00 1.06 20.20
C LYS A 374 1.95 0.89 19.03
N ASN A 375 2.78 1.89 18.79
CA ASN A 375 3.91 1.85 17.83
C ASN A 375 3.47 1.43 16.42
N ILE A 376 2.60 2.24 15.80
CA ILE A 376 2.35 2.15 14.36
C ILE A 376 3.34 3.08 13.66
N ILE A 377 4.16 2.52 12.77
CA ILE A 377 5.20 3.24 12.04
C ILE A 377 4.89 3.12 10.56
N VAL A 378 4.71 4.25 9.89
CA VAL A 378 4.48 4.33 8.44
C VAL A 378 5.49 5.31 7.87
N ARG A 379 6.47 4.85 7.10
CA ARG A 379 7.56 5.72 6.62
C ARG A 379 8.12 5.32 5.27
N ASN A 380 8.67 6.27 4.53
CA ASN A 380 9.35 6.03 3.25
C ASN A 380 8.46 5.31 2.21
N ASN A 381 7.15 5.45 2.31
CA ASN A 381 6.25 4.91 1.31
C ASN A 381 6.11 5.92 0.16
N LYS A 382 5.85 5.42 -1.05
CA LYS A 382 5.69 6.21 -2.27
C LYS A 382 4.28 6.02 -2.80
N ILE A 383 3.56 7.09 -3.14
CA ILE A 383 2.27 7.03 -3.86
C ILE A 383 2.41 7.70 -5.22
N SER A 384 1.91 7.03 -6.26
CA SER A 384 1.78 7.59 -7.61
C SER A 384 0.34 7.40 -8.09
N LEU A 385 -0.39 8.47 -8.42
CA LEU A 385 -1.82 8.40 -8.79
C LEU A 385 -2.09 8.45 -10.31
N GLY A 386 -1.09 8.08 -11.13
CA GLY A 386 -1.29 7.85 -12.58
C GLY A 386 -1.20 9.08 -13.48
N ASP A 387 -0.98 10.27 -12.92
CA ASP A 387 -0.76 11.51 -13.66
C ASP A 387 0.68 12.03 -13.53
N ASN A 388 1.64 11.11 -13.42
CA ASN A 388 3.08 11.36 -13.20
C ASN A 388 3.40 12.10 -11.89
N ARG A 389 2.42 12.29 -10.98
CA ARG A 389 2.68 12.84 -9.65
C ARG A 389 3.13 11.71 -8.74
N VAL A 390 4.38 11.80 -8.30
CA VAL A 390 4.99 10.95 -7.30
C VAL A 390 5.03 11.71 -5.98
N TYR A 391 4.52 11.09 -4.92
CA TYR A 391 4.61 11.60 -3.57
C TYR A 391 5.52 10.67 -2.77
N LEU A 392 6.60 11.25 -2.26
CA LEU A 392 7.48 10.64 -1.27
C LEU A 392 7.19 11.38 0.03
N ASP A 393 6.80 10.67 1.08
CA ASP A 393 6.74 11.24 2.42
C ASP A 393 7.62 10.41 3.37
N GLU A 394 8.54 11.10 4.03
CA GLU A 394 9.45 10.55 5.04
C GLU A 394 8.83 10.64 6.45
N ARG A 395 7.64 11.25 6.61
CA ARG A 395 6.94 11.45 7.88
C ARG A 395 6.01 10.29 8.25
N ASP A 396 5.75 10.15 9.55
CA ASP A 396 4.79 9.17 10.10
C ASP A 396 3.34 9.45 9.63
N GLY A 397 2.54 8.39 9.43
CA GLY A 397 1.15 8.47 8.96
C GLY A 397 0.24 9.39 9.80
N VAL A 398 -0.80 9.96 9.19
CA VAL A 398 -1.65 10.96 9.85
C VAL A 398 -2.91 10.32 10.44
N ILE A 399 -3.20 10.63 11.70
CA ILE A 399 -4.44 10.20 12.35
C ILE A 399 -5.60 11.03 11.82
N ASP A 400 -6.58 10.36 11.22
CA ASP A 400 -7.86 10.95 10.87
C ASP A 400 -8.76 10.98 12.11
N ASN A 401 -8.86 12.16 12.72
CA ASN A 401 -9.65 12.40 13.92
C ASN A 401 -11.15 12.11 13.72
N LYS A 402 -11.67 12.11 12.49
CA LYS A 402 -13.10 11.84 12.23
C LYS A 402 -13.43 10.35 12.19
N SER A 403 -12.46 9.52 11.82
CA SER A 403 -12.72 8.11 11.50
C SER A 403 -12.01 7.12 12.43
N HIS A 404 -11.15 7.58 13.35
CA HIS A 404 -10.33 6.74 14.23
C HIS A 404 -9.35 5.83 13.46
N TYR A 405 -8.88 6.27 12.29
CA TYR A 405 -7.88 5.56 11.49
C TYR A 405 -6.59 6.36 11.40
N ILE A 406 -5.45 5.68 11.50
CA ILE A 406 -4.19 6.18 10.94
C ILE A 406 -4.30 5.96 9.45
N THR A 407 -4.38 7.04 8.70
CA THR A 407 -4.48 6.98 7.25
C THR A 407 -3.31 7.67 6.61
N TRP A 408 -2.99 7.25 5.40
CA TRP A 408 -1.96 7.91 4.62
C TRP A 408 -2.49 8.21 3.22
N ASP A 409 -2.81 9.49 3.00
CA ASP A 409 -3.16 10.07 1.72
C ASP A 409 -2.67 11.53 1.64
N LYS A 410 -2.76 12.15 0.46
CA LYS A 410 -2.36 13.54 0.23
C LYS A 410 -3.38 14.57 0.75
N THR A 411 -4.59 14.19 1.19
CA THR A 411 -5.67 15.19 1.39
C THR A 411 -5.36 16.19 2.51
N GLN A 412 -4.50 15.85 3.47
CA GLN A 412 -4.13 16.77 4.53
C GLN A 412 -3.14 17.88 4.11
N GLU A 413 -2.27 17.65 3.11
CA GLU A 413 -1.40 18.73 2.60
C GLU A 413 -2.19 19.80 1.84
N ASN A 414 -3.27 19.42 1.15
CA ASN A 414 -4.12 20.42 0.50
C ASN A 414 -4.88 21.27 1.52
N ASN A 415 -5.25 20.74 2.69
CA ASN A 415 -5.87 21.56 3.74
C ASN A 415 -4.85 22.54 4.35
N ILE A 416 -3.65 22.09 4.69
CA ILE A 416 -2.61 22.97 5.28
C ILE A 416 -2.11 24.00 4.27
N LEU A 417 -1.87 23.61 3.01
CA LEU A 417 -1.47 24.54 1.94
C LEU A 417 -2.62 25.47 1.56
N SER A 418 -3.87 25.02 1.51
CA SER A 418 -5.01 25.91 1.22
C SER A 418 -5.29 26.89 2.36
N GLU A 419 -5.11 26.50 3.62
CA GLU A 419 -5.22 27.40 4.78
C GLU A 419 -4.06 28.40 4.82
N GLN A 420 -2.84 27.98 4.51
CA GLN A 420 -1.69 28.88 4.39
C GLN A 420 -1.79 29.80 3.16
N GLU A 421 -2.34 29.33 2.05
CA GLU A 421 -2.61 30.15 0.86
C GLU A 421 -3.80 31.10 1.08
N GLN A 422 -4.82 30.71 1.85
CA GLN A 422 -5.90 31.60 2.28
C GLN A 422 -5.38 32.66 3.24
N GLN A 423 -4.61 32.28 4.27
CA GLN A 423 -3.94 33.23 5.15
C GLN A 423 -2.98 34.15 4.38
N ALA A 424 -2.21 33.63 3.43
CA ALA A 424 -1.32 34.45 2.61
C ALA A 424 -2.10 35.40 1.68
N LYS A 425 -3.27 35.01 1.17
CA LYS A 425 -4.17 35.89 0.41
C LYS A 425 -4.81 36.96 1.30
N GLU A 426 -5.25 36.62 2.51
CA GLU A 426 -5.78 37.57 3.49
C GLU A 426 -4.73 38.58 3.91
N ILE A 427 -3.52 38.13 4.26
CA ILE A 427 -2.39 39.01 4.60
C ILE A 427 -2.01 39.90 3.41
N LYS A 428 -2.02 39.37 2.18
CA LYS A 428 -1.70 40.16 0.98
C LYS A 428 -2.80 41.18 0.66
N ASN A 429 -4.06 40.86 0.92
CA ASN A 429 -5.18 41.80 0.77
C ASN A 429 -5.11 42.91 1.83
N GLU A 430 -4.89 42.57 3.12
CA GLU A 430 -4.65 43.57 4.17
C GLU A 430 -3.44 44.45 3.88
N THR A 431 -2.35 43.89 3.33
CA THR A 431 -1.16 44.67 2.96
C THR A 431 -1.45 45.58 1.77
N THR A 432 -2.31 45.16 0.84
CA THR A 432 -2.69 45.96 -0.34
C THR A 432 -3.64 47.08 0.05
N ASP A 433 -4.60 46.81 0.94
CA ASP A 433 -5.53 47.80 1.48
C ASP A 433 -4.80 48.84 2.34
N ASN A 434 -3.90 48.40 3.23
CA ASN A 434 -3.03 49.30 3.98
C ASN A 434 -2.14 50.14 3.04
N LYS A 435 -1.56 49.54 1.98
CA LYS A 435 -0.74 50.29 1.02
C LYS A 435 -1.56 51.30 0.21
N LEU A 436 -2.81 51.00 -0.12
CA LEU A 436 -3.74 51.93 -0.75
C LEU A 436 -4.13 53.08 0.19
N GLU A 437 -4.31 52.80 1.47
CA GLU A 437 -4.61 53.80 2.50
C GLU A 437 -3.43 54.74 2.74
N TYR A 438 -2.19 54.20 2.83
CA TYR A 438 -0.96 55.00 2.89
C TYR A 438 -0.73 55.85 1.62
N THR A 439 -1.09 55.31 0.44
CA THR A 439 -0.96 56.07 -0.82
C THR A 439 -2.02 57.17 -0.92
N LYS A 440 -3.24 56.95 -0.39
CA LYS A 440 -4.27 57.99 -0.25
C LYS A 440 -3.85 59.09 0.73
N LEU A 441 -3.39 58.72 1.93
CA LEU A 441 -2.91 59.67 2.94
C LEU A 441 -1.71 60.49 2.45
N SER A 442 -0.76 59.87 1.73
CA SER A 442 0.38 60.56 1.13
C SER A 442 -0.05 61.54 0.01
N ASN A 443 -1.03 61.18 -0.80
CA ASN A 443 -1.53 62.04 -1.88
C ASN A 443 -2.40 63.20 -1.35
N GLU A 444 -3.18 62.98 -0.29
CA GLU A 444 -3.92 64.06 0.40
C GLU A 444 -2.96 65.04 1.10
N GLN A 445 -1.88 64.55 1.72
CA GLN A 445 -0.83 65.41 2.29
C GLN A 445 -0.11 66.24 1.19
N LEU A 446 0.20 65.65 0.04
CA LEU A 446 0.81 66.33 -1.11
C LEU A 446 -0.13 67.35 -1.79
N GLN A 447 -1.45 67.13 -1.76
CA GLN A 447 -2.43 68.13 -2.22
C GLN A 447 -2.57 69.30 -1.25
N ASN A 448 -2.60 69.03 0.06
CA ASN A 448 -2.66 70.09 1.08
C ASN A 448 -1.39 70.98 1.07
N GLU A 449 -0.19 70.40 0.87
CA GLU A 449 1.04 71.20 0.69
C GLU A 449 1.04 72.04 -0.60
N LYS A 450 0.43 71.56 -1.68
CA LYS A 450 0.29 72.33 -2.92
C LYS A 450 -0.73 73.46 -2.80
N GLU A 451 -1.81 73.29 -2.05
CA GLU A 451 -2.77 74.38 -1.79
C GLU A 451 -2.19 75.42 -0.83
N THR A 452 -1.43 75.00 0.19
CA THR A 452 -0.74 75.91 1.12
C THR A 452 0.34 76.74 0.41
N ASN A 453 1.08 76.15 -0.54
CA ASN A 453 2.06 76.87 -1.37
C ASN A 453 1.44 77.76 -2.47
N LYS A 454 0.16 77.58 -2.79
CA LYS A 454 -0.57 78.47 -3.71
C LYS A 454 -1.05 79.73 -2.99
N LEU A 455 -1.32 79.64 -1.68
CA LEU A 455 -1.71 80.77 -0.82
C LEU A 455 -0.52 81.66 -0.40
N THR A 456 0.71 81.13 -0.36
CA THR A 456 1.92 81.91 -0.03
C THR A 456 2.54 82.65 -1.23
N ASN A 457 2.20 82.29 -2.47
CA ASN A 457 2.70 82.96 -3.68
C ASN A 457 1.86 84.17 -4.15
N THR A 458 0.77 84.49 -3.46
CA THR A 458 -0.04 85.71 -3.70
C THR A 458 0.19 86.84 -2.71
N GLY A 459 1.17 86.72 -1.81
CA GLY A 459 1.51 87.81 -0.90
C GLY A 459 2.91 87.66 -0.35
N LEU A 460 3.88 88.31 -1.00
CA LEU A 460 5.02 89.02 -0.39
C LEU A 460 5.99 89.50 -1.49
N LYS A 461 5.63 90.62 -2.12
CA LYS A 461 6.62 91.62 -2.54
C LYS A 461 6.88 92.54 -1.34
N ASN A 462 8.15 92.85 -1.10
CA ASN A 462 8.71 93.87 -0.18
C ASN A 462 8.93 93.43 1.28
N ASN A 463 10.12 92.91 1.62
CA ASN A 463 11.25 93.74 2.09
C ASN A 463 12.43 92.87 2.61
N SER A 464 13.60 93.09 1.99
CA SER A 464 14.98 93.14 2.50
C SER A 464 15.44 92.40 3.79
N ILE A 465 16.49 91.57 3.57
CA ILE A 465 17.82 91.55 4.24
C ILE A 465 18.07 90.59 5.44
N VAL A 466 18.88 89.55 5.11
CA VAL A 466 20.02 88.91 5.84
C VAL A 466 19.74 87.99 7.04
N ALA A 467 20.03 86.68 6.87
CA ALA A 467 21.15 85.97 7.52
C ALA A 467 21.21 84.47 7.13
N LEU A 468 22.45 83.96 7.11
CA LEU A 468 22.94 82.63 6.71
C LEU A 468 22.55 81.45 7.63
N GLY A 469 22.63 80.23 7.07
CA GLY A 469 23.03 78.99 7.77
C GLY A 469 22.31 77.74 7.23
N MET A 470 22.95 76.91 6.39
CA MET A 470 23.52 75.56 6.72
C MET A 470 22.51 74.60 7.39
N SER A 471 22.33 73.32 7.04
CA SER A 471 23.14 72.35 6.29
C SER A 471 22.31 71.11 5.95
N ILE A 472 22.69 70.43 4.87
CA ILE A 472 22.45 69.01 4.62
C ILE A 472 23.34 68.19 5.58
N ILE A 473 22.83 67.08 6.15
CA ILE A 473 23.53 65.84 6.63
C ILE A 473 22.44 64.95 7.26
N SER A 474 22.03 63.85 6.62
CA SER A 474 22.49 62.45 6.80
C SER A 474 22.08 61.80 8.12
N GLY A 475 21.66 60.53 8.06
CA GLY A 475 21.92 59.60 9.17
C GLY A 475 20.83 58.60 9.49
N ILE A 476 20.97 57.42 8.89
CA ILE A 476 20.59 56.12 9.44
C ILE A 476 21.09 56.02 10.90
N LEU A 477 20.26 55.50 11.83
CA LEU A 477 20.54 54.37 12.76
C LEU A 477 19.71 54.40 14.06
N ILE A 478 19.15 53.22 14.39
CA ILE A 478 18.93 52.61 15.73
C ILE A 478 17.72 53.10 16.56
N PHE A 479 16.75 52.20 16.83
CA PHE A 479 16.61 51.64 18.18
C PHE A 479 15.91 50.27 18.23
N LEU A 480 16.58 49.34 18.89
CA LEU A 480 16.14 48.01 19.34
C LEU A 480 14.95 48.10 20.30
N GLY A 481 14.08 47.09 20.28
CA GLY A 481 13.00 46.97 21.25
C GLY A 481 12.44 45.55 21.37
N LEU A 482 13.26 44.62 21.87
CA LEU A 482 12.83 43.34 22.42
C LEU A 482 11.69 43.54 23.45
N LYS A 483 10.60 42.78 23.33
CA LYS A 483 9.82 42.39 24.51
C LYS A 483 9.19 41.01 24.36
N LYS A 484 9.89 40.02 24.92
CA LYS A 484 9.31 38.82 25.51
C LYS A 484 8.27 39.22 26.56
N LYS A 485 7.14 38.52 26.63
CA LYS A 485 6.43 38.30 27.89
C LYS A 485 5.77 36.92 27.88
N ASN A 486 6.24 36.07 28.79
CA ASN A 486 5.56 34.88 29.28
C ASN A 486 4.26 35.27 29.99
N ILE A 487 3.20 34.47 29.86
CA ILE A 487 2.70 33.50 30.86
C ILE A 487 2.21 32.28 30.07
#